data_AF-A0A7C2MK39-F1
#
_entry.id   AF-A0A7C2MK39-F1
#
_cell.length_a   1.000
_cell.length_b   1.000
_cell.length_c   1.000
_cell.angle_alpha   90.00
_cell.angle_beta   90.00
_cell.angle_gamma   90.00
#
_symmetry.space_group_name_H-M   'P 1'
#
loop_
_entity.id
_entity.type
_entity.pdbx_description
1 polymer ?
#
loop_
_entity_poly.entity_id
_entity_poly.type
_entity_poly.pdbx_seq_one_letter_code
_entity_poly.pdbx_strand_id
1 'polypeptide(L)'
;MTNENIQQPPKIRSCPECGSNRLMRDYECAEIVCMNCGFVVAAKLADQGPEWRAFDDEQRTKRARAGAPLTFTIHDKGLSTMIDWHDRDVYGKRIAPGQKAQIY
;
A
#
# COMPACT_ATOMS: atom_id res chain seq x y z
N MET A 1 4.29 -19.90 14.70
CA MET A 1 5.55 -19.41 14.08
C MET A 1 5.34 -19.33 12.57
N THR A 2 4.67 -18.29 12.08
CA THR A 2 4.44 -18.09 10.64
C THR A 2 5.45 -17.07 10.14
N ASN A 3 6.41 -17.54 9.35
CA ASN A 3 7.39 -16.69 8.67
C ASN A 3 6.66 -15.79 7.66
N GLU A 4 6.42 -14.53 8.01
CA GLU A 4 5.97 -13.49 7.08
C GLU A 4 7.14 -13.20 6.11
N ASN A 5 7.17 -13.92 4.99
CA ASN A 5 8.15 -13.75 3.92
C ASN A 5 7.84 -12.45 3.18
N ILE A 6 8.42 -11.34 3.63
CA ILE A 6 8.37 -10.05 2.92
C ILE A 6 9.18 -10.23 1.64
N GLN A 7 8.48 -10.49 0.53
CA GLN A 7 9.09 -10.58 -0.80
C GLN A 7 9.61 -9.19 -1.19
N GLN A 8 10.90 -8.95 -0.92
CA GLN A 8 11.60 -7.78 -1.46
C GLN A 8 11.57 -7.87 -2.99
N PRO A 9 11.28 -6.79 -3.72
CA PRO A 9 11.27 -6.83 -5.17
C PRO A 9 12.66 -7.30 -5.64
N PRO A 10 12.73 -8.15 -6.68
CA PRO A 10 13.98 -8.72 -7.14
C PRO A 10 14.94 -7.58 -7.51
N LYS A 11 16.03 -7.45 -6.74
CA LYS A 11 17.11 -6.50 -7.03
C LYS A 11 17.88 -7.03 -8.24
N ILE A 12 17.37 -6.73 -9.43
CA ILE A 12 18.04 -7.00 -10.69
C ILE A 12 19.31 -6.14 -10.75
N ARG A 13 20.48 -6.79 -10.73
CA ARG A 13 21.78 -6.10 -10.76
C ARG A 13 22.48 -6.15 -12.12
N SER A 14 22.14 -7.13 -12.96
CA SER A 14 22.84 -7.42 -14.20
C SER A 14 21.87 -7.84 -15.30
N CYS A 15 22.21 -7.51 -16.56
CA CYS A 15 21.49 -7.99 -17.73
C CYS A 15 21.79 -9.48 -18.00
N PRO A 16 20.77 -10.33 -18.24
CA PRO A 16 20.97 -11.76 -18.53
C PRO A 16 21.60 -12.04 -19.90
N GLU A 17 21.47 -11.13 -20.87
CA GLU A 17 21.99 -11.32 -22.23
C GLU A 17 23.46 -10.92 -22.37
N CYS A 18 23.83 -9.72 -21.91
CA CYS A 18 25.17 -9.18 -22.13
C CYS A 18 26.05 -9.11 -20.86
N GLY A 19 25.53 -9.50 -19.70
CA GLY A 19 26.23 -9.42 -18.42
C GLY A 19 26.54 -7.99 -17.95
N SER A 20 26.07 -6.96 -18.67
CA SER A 20 26.29 -5.56 -18.32
C SER A 20 25.46 -5.15 -17.10
N ASN A 21 26.06 -4.32 -16.24
CA ASN A 21 25.39 -3.69 -15.10
C ASN A 21 24.80 -2.31 -15.45
N ARG A 22 24.89 -1.87 -16.70
CA ARG A 22 24.37 -0.57 -17.14
C ARG A 22 22.88 -0.69 -17.46
N LEU A 23 22.06 -0.61 -16.43
CA LEU A 23 20.60 -0.63 -16.50
C LEU A 23 20.03 0.78 -16.30
N MET A 24 19.08 1.16 -17.14
CA MET A 24 18.31 2.41 -17.04
C MET A 24 16.87 2.08 -16.67
N ARG A 25 16.26 2.89 -15.81
CA ARG A 25 14.84 2.83 -15.49
C ARG A 25 14.10 3.84 -16.35
N ASP A 26 13.16 3.35 -17.14
CA ASP A 26 12.16 4.17 -17.81
C ASP A 26 10.91 4.24 -16.91
N TYR A 27 10.62 5.45 -16.41
CA TYR A 27 9.47 5.71 -15.55
C TYR A 27 8.17 5.86 -16.33
N GLU A 28 8.22 6.19 -17.63
CA GLU A 28 7.02 6.35 -18.45
C GLU A 28 6.41 4.99 -18.79
N CYS A 29 7.27 4.03 -19.16
CA CYS A 29 6.84 2.66 -19.48
C CYS A 29 6.84 1.72 -18.26
N ALA A 30 7.41 2.15 -17.12
CA ALA A 30 7.66 1.33 -15.94
C ALA A 30 8.52 0.08 -16.25
N GLU A 31 9.65 0.30 -16.93
CA GLU A 31 10.56 -0.75 -17.40
C GLU A 31 12.01 -0.51 -16.95
N ILE A 32 12.79 -1.60 -16.86
CA ILE A 32 14.24 -1.58 -16.67
C ILE A 32 14.89 -2.09 -17.95
N VAL A 33 15.62 -1.21 -18.64
CA VAL A 33 16.24 -1.49 -19.93
C VAL A 33 17.76 -1.49 -19.80
N CYS A 34 18.42 -2.46 -20.42
CA CYS A 34 19.87 -2.46 -20.53
C CYS A 34 20.34 -1.50 -21.63
N MET A 35 21.18 -0.52 -21.28
CA MET A 35 21.70 0.49 -22.22
C MET A 35 22.69 -0.08 -23.25
N ASN A 36 23.18 -1.30 -23.04
CA ASN A 36 24.21 -1.89 -23.89
C ASN A 36 23.66 -2.81 -24.99
N CYS A 37 22.51 -3.44 -24.75
CA CYS A 37 21.90 -4.41 -25.68
C CYS A 37 20.42 -4.16 -25.96
N GLY A 38 19.79 -3.19 -25.28
CA GLY A 38 18.36 -2.89 -25.44
C GLY A 38 17.42 -3.90 -24.77
N PHE A 39 17.94 -4.92 -24.09
CA PHE A 39 17.11 -5.93 -23.44
C PHE A 39 16.33 -5.35 -22.25
N VAL A 40 15.03 -5.63 -22.20
CA VAL A 40 14.14 -5.25 -21.09
C VAL A 40 14.23 -6.32 -20.00
N VAL A 41 14.87 -6.00 -18.88
CA VAL A 41 15.12 -6.95 -17.78
C VAL A 41 13.90 -7.11 -16.87
N ALA A 42 13.13 -6.04 -16.70
CA ALA A 42 11.86 -6.08 -15.99
C ALA A 42 10.89 -5.07 -16.59
N ALA A 43 9.62 -5.46 -16.66
CA ALA A 43 8.52 -4.63 -17.12
C ALA A 43 7.41 -4.61 -16.06
N LYS A 44 6.49 -3.64 -16.16
CA LYS A 44 5.36 -3.46 -15.23
C LYS A 44 5.82 -3.25 -13.78
N LEU A 45 6.82 -2.39 -13.57
CA LEU A 45 7.21 -2.00 -12.21
C LEU A 45 6.05 -1.27 -11.53
N ALA A 46 5.40 -1.96 -10.58
CA ALA A 46 4.36 -1.36 -9.76
C ALA A 46 4.99 -0.46 -8.70
N ASP A 47 4.57 0.80 -8.66
CA ASP A 47 4.89 1.69 -7.54
C ASP A 47 4.22 1.16 -6.27
N GLN A 48 5.02 0.94 -5.22
CA GLN A 48 4.54 0.52 -3.90
C GLN A 48 4.19 1.74 -3.03
N GLY A 49 4.29 2.95 -3.59
CA GLY A 49 3.85 4.18 -2.95
C GLY A 49 2.33 4.21 -2.72
N PRO A 50 1.86 5.10 -1.83
CA PRO A 50 0.44 5.33 -1.64
C PRO A 50 -0.22 5.70 -2.98
N GLU A 51 -1.28 4.98 -3.36
CA GLU A 51 -2.08 5.29 -4.56
C GLU A 51 -2.66 6.72 -4.52
N TRP A 52 -2.82 7.28 -3.32
CA TRP A 52 -3.35 8.62 -3.09
C TRP A 52 -2.23 9.60 -2.71
N ARG A 53 -2.31 10.80 -3.29
CA ARG A 53 -1.45 11.92 -2.94
C ARG A 53 -2.03 12.67 -1.73
N ALA A 54 -1.27 12.76 -0.65
CA ALA A 54 -1.52 13.73 0.41
C ALA A 54 -0.28 14.58 0.64
N PHE A 55 -0.51 15.85 0.91
CA PHE A 55 0.52 16.82 1.24
C PHE A 55 0.69 17.01 2.75
N ASP A 56 -0.32 16.59 3.51
CA ASP A 56 -0.43 16.82 4.94
C ASP A 56 -0.95 15.56 5.65
N ASP A 57 -0.63 15.38 6.93
CA ASP A 57 -0.92 14.16 7.68
C ASP A 57 -2.43 13.95 7.89
N GLU A 58 -3.18 15.05 8.00
CA GLU A 58 -4.64 15.01 8.09
C GLU A 58 -5.30 14.55 6.78
N GLN A 59 -4.76 14.96 5.63
CA GLN A 59 -5.22 14.49 4.32
C GLN A 59 -4.89 13.02 4.11
N ARG A 60 -3.73 12.57 4.61
CA ARG A 60 -3.32 11.17 4.60
C ARG A 60 -4.28 10.29 5.38
N THR A 61 -4.65 10.72 6.59
CA THR A 61 -5.59 9.99 7.44
C THR A 61 -6.99 9.93 6.84
N LYS A 62 -7.47 11.00 6.18
CA LYS A 62 -8.79 11.03 5.54
C LYS A 62 -8.88 10.22 4.24
N ARG A 63 -7.79 10.12 3.48
CA ARG A 63 -7.76 9.45 2.15
C ARG A 63 -7.30 7.99 2.21
N ALA A 64 -6.66 7.57 3.29
CA ALA A 64 -6.27 6.19 3.49
C ALA A 64 -7.52 5.29 3.55
N ARG A 65 -7.68 4.42 2.55
CA ARG A 65 -8.74 3.39 2.53
C ARG A 65 -8.52 2.31 3.59
N ALA A 66 -7.26 2.01 3.91
CA ALA A 66 -6.87 0.94 4.80
C ALA A 66 -6.42 1.48 6.17
N GLY A 67 -7.34 2.14 6.90
CA GLY A 67 -7.17 2.47 8.31
C GLY A 67 -5.89 3.22 8.70
N ALA A 68 -5.58 3.21 10.00
CA ALA A 68 -4.35 3.76 10.54
C ALA A 68 -3.13 2.87 10.21
N PRO A 69 -1.93 3.44 10.06
CA PRO A 69 -0.72 2.67 9.81
C PRO A 69 -0.40 1.70 10.97
N LEU A 70 0.06 0.50 10.62
CA LEU A 70 0.49 -0.51 11.57
C LEU A 70 1.76 -0.07 12.30
N THR A 71 1.79 -0.27 13.61
CA THR A 71 2.96 0.02 14.45
C THR A 71 3.44 -1.27 15.09
N PHE A 72 4.54 -1.84 14.57
CA PHE A 72 5.08 -3.12 15.04
C PHE A 72 5.67 -3.09 16.47
N THR A 73 5.82 -1.90 17.04
CA THR A 73 6.28 -1.69 18.41
C THR A 73 5.16 -1.79 19.44
N ILE A 74 3.89 -1.84 19.01
CA ILE A 74 2.71 -1.90 19.87
C ILE A 74 2.10 -3.30 19.77
N HIS A 75 1.54 -3.79 20.89
CA HIS A 75 0.74 -5.02 20.90
C HIS A 75 -0.34 -4.98 19.83
N ASP A 76 -0.61 -6.12 19.21
CA ASP A 76 -1.55 -6.28 18.09
C ASP A 76 -1.29 -5.32 16.91
N LYS A 77 -0.03 -4.92 16.72
CA LYS A 77 0.42 -3.99 15.66
C LYS A 77 -0.29 -2.62 15.74
N GLY A 78 -0.84 -2.26 16.90
CA GLY A 78 -1.64 -1.04 17.11
C GLY A 78 -3.04 -1.09 16.51
N LEU A 79 -3.55 -2.29 16.15
CA LEU A 79 -4.89 -2.48 15.60
C LEU A 79 -5.95 -2.49 16.71
N SER A 80 -6.21 -1.33 17.30
CA SER A 80 -7.37 -1.13 18.19
C SER A 80 -8.37 -0.20 17.53
N THR A 81 -9.61 -0.65 17.38
CA THR A 81 -10.73 0.20 16.95
C THR A 81 -11.54 0.63 18.16
N MET A 82 -11.88 1.92 18.28
CA MET A 82 -12.89 2.35 19.24
C MET A 82 -14.25 2.18 18.59
N ILE A 83 -15.07 1.29 19.15
CA ILE A 83 -16.50 1.22 18.82
C ILE A 83 -17.17 2.34 19.62
N ASP A 84 -17.49 3.44 18.94
CA ASP A 84 -18.25 4.52 19.56
C ASP A 84 -19.68 4.01 19.86
N TRP A 85 -20.21 4.37 21.05
CA TRP A 85 -21.59 4.05 21.43
C TRP A 85 -22.61 4.90 20.67
N HIS A 86 -22.16 5.96 20.01
CA HIS A 86 -23.03 6.81 19.22
C HIS A 86 -23.69 6.00 18.11
N ASP A 87 -25.01 6.08 18.06
CA ASP A 87 -25.83 5.48 17.01
C ASP A 87 -25.64 6.20 15.67
N ARG A 88 -24.44 6.15 15.10
CA ARG A 88 -24.12 6.70 13.79
C ARG A 88 -23.70 5.57 12.85
N ASP A 89 -24.33 5.57 11.69
CA ASP A 89 -24.00 4.69 10.58
C ASP A 89 -22.60 5.02 10.02
N VAL A 90 -22.03 4.15 9.17
CA VAL A 90 -20.71 4.33 8.51
C VAL A 90 -20.61 5.63 7.71
N TYR A 91 -21.75 6.22 7.34
CA TYR A 91 -21.85 7.53 6.67
C TYR A 91 -22.04 8.71 7.65
N GLY A 92 -21.96 8.48 8.96
CA GLY A 92 -22.09 9.51 10.02
C GLY A 92 -23.52 9.96 10.31
N LYS A 93 -24.54 9.35 9.70
CA LYS A 93 -25.96 9.66 9.93
C LYS A 93 -26.46 8.98 11.20
N ARG A 94 -27.32 9.66 11.96
CA ARG A 94 -27.95 9.05 13.16
C ARG A 94 -28.87 7.90 12.75
N ILE A 95 -28.71 6.74 13.36
CA ILE A 95 -29.53 5.55 13.11
C ILE A 95 -30.94 5.82 13.65
N ALA A 96 -31.95 5.64 12.80
CA ALA A 96 -33.34 5.82 13.18
C ALA A 96 -33.77 4.76 14.22
N PRO A 97 -34.68 5.09 15.15
CA PRO A 97 -35.12 4.17 16.21
C PRO A 97 -35.59 2.80 15.70
N GLY A 98 -36.23 2.75 14.53
CA GLY A 98 -36.70 1.51 13.91
C GLY A 98 -35.58 0.58 13.42
N GLN A 99 -34.45 1.11 12.99
CA GLN A 99 -33.28 0.31 12.61
C GLN A 99 -32.52 -0.23 13.83
N LYS A 100 -32.52 0.51 14.94
CA LYS A 100 -31.90 0.05 16.19
C LYS A 100 -32.54 -1.23 16.72
N ALA A 101 -33.86 -1.36 16.57
CA ALA A 101 -34.62 -2.53 17.00
C ALA A 101 -34.33 -3.80 16.19
N GLN A 102 -33.62 -3.70 15.07
CA GLN A 102 -33.21 -4.85 14.25
C GLN A 102 -31.77 -5.32 14.55
N ILE A 103 -31.00 -4.51 15.26
CA ILE A 103 -29.58 -4.79 15.60
C ILE A 103 -29.48 -5.51 16.95
N TYR A 104 -30.52 -5.40 17.79
CA TYR A 104 -30.68 -6.11 19.05
C TYR A 104 -31.54 -7.36 18.85
#